data_AF-A0A7C3NAH8-F1
#
_entry.id   AF-A0A7C3NAH8-F1
#
_cell.length_a   1.000
_cell.length_b   1.000
_cell.length_c   1.000
_cell.angle_alpha   90.00
_cell.angle_beta   90.00
_cell.angle_gamma   90.00
#
_symmetry.space_group_name_H-M   'P 1'
#
loop_
_entity.id
_entity.type
_entity.pdbx_description
1 polymer ?
#
loop_
_entity_poly.entity_id
_entity_poly.type
_entity_poly.pdbx_seq_one_letter_code
_entity_poly.pdbx_strand_id
1 'polypeptide(L)'
;MMKPNNQLPSQSPALKDHPTYQKGMEQLKAGRWQKALASFQLLQGVYPDDLEVKRRLEEIQMRAILVRPQAGVKTKTAKRLSLRRLMIGMAAIIAMAAVGYLLYAIWKESIFRELRLRQITQLRTQADEAIAAGDFAQARQALQELQLLLPEDPETFEALNQVEQVAKLSSLYNEAKGLIADQEWDQAVEVLTKLQKLDKQYRDVPSLLKMAQEAQALNEQYLKAEAAFERGDWESAIAQYEAIQQASLTFRFNDIQTRLFESHLNYGQALLAEAGQVPDQVANAQLHFSEALKFSPVDEAALNKRSLTETYLAALNSEDEDEVIDLLQQIYANQPDYANGAAAQLLYRTLLQRGDAFLKSGNQTLAVADYQAAAQLLVEDPSEAQERLAEHMAKAAP
;
A
#
# COMPACT_ATOMS: atom_id res chain seq x y z
N MET A 1 -88.38 108.23 -29.88
CA MET A 1 -88.53 108.18 -28.40
C MET A 1 -88.96 106.78 -27.98
N MET A 2 -88.93 106.47 -26.68
CA MET A 2 -89.41 105.22 -26.05
C MET A 2 -88.64 103.91 -26.32
N LYS A 3 -87.93 103.44 -25.28
CA LYS A 3 -87.84 102.03 -24.85
C LYS A 3 -89.06 101.72 -23.94
N PRO A 4 -89.33 100.49 -23.42
CA PRO A 4 -88.61 99.20 -23.47
C PRO A 4 -89.51 98.10 -24.13
N ASN A 5 -89.55 96.78 -23.86
CA ASN A 5 -88.87 95.90 -22.88
C ASN A 5 -88.89 94.42 -23.32
N ASN A 6 -87.85 93.62 -23.00
CA ASN A 6 -87.96 92.44 -22.11
C ASN A 6 -86.61 91.71 -21.92
N GLN A 7 -86.25 91.55 -20.64
CA GLN A 7 -85.71 90.35 -19.94
C GLN A 7 -84.87 89.33 -20.76
N LEU A 8 -83.59 89.06 -20.44
CA LEU A 8 -83.06 88.36 -19.24
C LEU A 8 -83.59 86.91 -19.07
N PRO A 9 -82.80 85.97 -18.50
CA PRO A 9 -81.34 85.79 -18.61
C PRO A 9 -80.95 84.31 -18.86
N SER A 10 -79.68 84.03 -19.15
CA SER A 10 -79.12 82.70 -18.95
C SER A 10 -77.62 82.74 -18.66
N GLN A 11 -77.26 82.61 -17.39
CA GLN A 11 -75.96 82.04 -17.03
C GLN A 11 -75.91 80.63 -17.64
N SER A 12 -74.84 80.28 -18.35
CA SER A 12 -74.61 78.88 -18.71
C SER A 12 -74.61 78.06 -17.42
N PRO A 13 -75.54 77.10 -17.23
CA PRO A 13 -75.66 76.41 -15.96
C PRO A 13 -74.34 75.71 -15.66
N ALA A 14 -73.85 75.83 -14.42
CA ALA A 14 -72.55 75.29 -14.03
C ALA A 14 -72.43 73.84 -14.51
N LEU A 15 -71.27 73.46 -15.07
CA LEU A 15 -71.11 72.27 -15.93
C LEU A 15 -71.84 71.00 -15.42
N LYS A 16 -71.84 70.79 -14.10
CA LYS A 16 -72.46 69.67 -13.37
C LYS A 16 -73.99 69.62 -13.43
N ASP A 17 -74.64 70.76 -13.62
CA ASP A 17 -76.09 70.96 -13.67
C ASP A 17 -76.63 70.92 -15.12
N HIS A 18 -75.74 70.95 -16.12
CA HIS A 18 -76.15 70.84 -17.51
C HIS A 18 -76.69 69.42 -17.80
N PRO A 19 -77.90 69.27 -18.39
CA PRO A 19 -78.55 67.96 -18.51
C PRO A 19 -77.79 66.96 -19.39
N THR A 20 -76.99 67.44 -20.36
CA THR A 20 -76.09 66.58 -21.14
C THR A 20 -74.92 66.04 -20.31
N TYR A 21 -74.44 66.78 -19.31
CA TYR A 21 -73.36 66.34 -18.42
C TYR A 21 -73.86 65.27 -17.46
N GLN A 22 -75.04 65.47 -16.87
CA GLN A 22 -75.68 64.45 -16.03
C GLN A 22 -75.91 63.15 -16.80
N LYS A 23 -76.50 63.23 -18.01
CA LYS A 23 -76.66 62.08 -18.91
C LYS A 23 -75.33 61.42 -19.30
N GLY A 24 -74.28 62.21 -19.54
CA GLY A 24 -72.92 61.69 -19.79
C GLY A 24 -72.39 60.90 -18.60
N MET A 25 -72.48 61.47 -17.39
CA MET A 25 -72.04 60.85 -16.14
C MET A 25 -72.82 59.58 -15.78
N GLU A 26 -74.14 59.53 -16.04
CA GLU A 26 -74.93 58.30 -15.94
C GLU A 26 -74.43 57.21 -16.89
N GLN A 27 -74.11 57.57 -18.13
CA GLN A 27 -73.61 56.64 -19.13
C GLN A 27 -72.21 56.12 -18.79
N LEU A 28 -71.37 56.91 -18.11
CA LEU A 28 -70.11 56.43 -17.52
C LEU A 28 -70.35 55.44 -16.39
N LYS A 29 -71.23 55.75 -15.42
CA LYS A 29 -71.61 54.83 -14.35
C LYS A 29 -72.19 53.52 -14.88
N ALA A 30 -72.90 53.56 -16.00
CA ALA A 30 -73.45 52.39 -16.69
C ALA A 30 -72.45 51.65 -17.60
N GLY A 31 -71.17 52.04 -17.63
CA GLY A 31 -70.14 51.42 -18.49
C GLY A 31 -70.34 51.61 -20.00
N ARG A 32 -71.19 52.57 -20.42
CA ARG A 32 -71.59 52.82 -21.81
C ARG A 32 -70.68 53.86 -22.47
N TRP A 33 -69.37 53.64 -22.40
CA TRP A 33 -68.30 54.59 -22.78
C TRP A 33 -68.53 55.28 -24.13
N GLN A 34 -68.96 54.54 -25.16
CA GLN A 34 -69.21 55.09 -26.50
C GLN A 34 -70.37 56.10 -26.56
N LYS A 35 -71.42 55.95 -25.73
CA LYS A 35 -72.51 56.92 -25.65
C LYS A 35 -72.14 58.12 -24.77
N ALA A 36 -71.40 57.86 -23.69
CA ALA A 36 -70.84 58.91 -22.85
C ALA A 36 -69.92 59.83 -23.68
N LEU A 37 -69.04 59.26 -24.52
CA LEU A 37 -68.17 60.00 -25.44
C LEU A 37 -68.96 60.99 -26.30
N ALA A 38 -70.02 60.54 -26.97
CA ALA A 38 -70.89 61.41 -27.78
C ALA A 38 -71.57 62.53 -26.95
N SER A 39 -71.97 62.22 -25.71
CA SER A 39 -72.55 63.21 -24.79
C SER A 39 -71.52 64.29 -24.38
N PHE A 40 -70.27 63.89 -24.13
CA PHE A 40 -69.17 64.81 -23.79
C PHE A 40 -68.61 65.58 -24.99
N GLN A 41 -68.65 65.01 -26.20
CA GLN A 41 -68.33 65.75 -27.44
C GLN A 41 -69.36 66.86 -27.70
N LEU A 42 -70.64 66.60 -27.43
CA LEU A 42 -71.69 67.62 -27.55
C LEU A 42 -71.53 68.73 -26.48
N LEU A 43 -71.02 68.40 -25.29
CA LEU A 43 -70.62 69.40 -24.29
C LEU A 43 -69.41 70.24 -24.72
N GLN A 44 -68.42 69.65 -25.40
CA GLN A 44 -67.27 70.39 -25.93
C GLN A 44 -67.68 71.47 -26.94
N GLY A 45 -68.77 71.26 -27.71
CA GLY A 45 -69.33 72.29 -28.58
C GLY A 45 -70.00 73.47 -27.86
N VAL A 46 -70.39 73.29 -26.59
CA VAL A 46 -71.04 74.33 -25.75
C VAL A 46 -70.03 74.97 -24.79
N TYR A 47 -69.03 74.21 -24.35
CA TYR A 47 -67.97 74.60 -23.41
C TYR A 47 -66.59 74.28 -24.00
N PRO A 48 -66.16 74.97 -25.09
CA PRO A 48 -64.95 74.63 -25.84
C PRO A 48 -63.65 74.76 -25.04
N ASP A 49 -63.63 75.57 -23.99
CA ASP A 49 -62.46 75.82 -23.14
C ASP A 49 -62.57 75.37 -21.68
N ASP A 50 -63.59 74.58 -21.35
CA ASP A 50 -63.68 73.95 -20.02
C ASP A 50 -62.66 72.80 -19.87
N LEU A 51 -61.78 72.94 -18.89
CA LEU A 51 -60.70 71.98 -18.60
C LEU A 51 -61.21 70.62 -18.09
N GLU A 52 -62.34 70.57 -17.36
CA GLU A 52 -62.92 69.29 -16.91
C GLU A 52 -63.61 68.57 -18.10
N VAL A 53 -64.23 69.29 -19.04
CA VAL A 53 -64.75 68.69 -20.28
C VAL A 53 -63.62 68.07 -21.10
N LYS A 54 -62.51 68.80 -21.32
CA LYS A 54 -61.32 68.30 -22.03
C LYS A 54 -60.73 67.05 -21.35
N ARG A 55 -60.46 67.14 -20.04
CA ARG A 55 -59.89 66.04 -19.22
C ARG A 55 -60.78 64.80 -19.19
N ARG A 56 -62.12 64.96 -19.16
CA ARG A 56 -63.05 63.83 -19.22
C ARG A 56 -63.10 63.20 -20.60
N LEU A 57 -63.02 63.98 -21.68
CA LEU A 57 -62.96 63.41 -23.02
C LEU A 57 -61.72 62.51 -23.20
N GLU A 58 -60.56 62.92 -22.71
CA GLU A 58 -59.34 62.10 -22.74
C GLU A 58 -59.50 60.79 -21.94
N GLU A 59 -60.00 60.85 -20.70
CA GLU A 59 -60.27 59.67 -19.88
C GLU A 59 -61.24 58.69 -20.57
N ILE A 60 -62.28 59.21 -21.21
CA ILE A 60 -63.30 58.42 -21.89
C ILE A 60 -62.75 57.82 -23.19
N GLN A 61 -61.97 58.57 -23.97
CA GLN A 61 -61.36 58.06 -25.21
C GLN A 61 -60.38 56.92 -24.91
N MET A 62 -59.48 57.11 -23.94
CA MET A 62 -58.52 56.06 -23.51
C MET A 62 -59.23 54.77 -23.08
N ARG A 63 -60.34 54.87 -22.32
CA ARG A 63 -61.12 53.69 -21.91
C ARG A 63 -61.99 53.11 -23.03
N ALA A 64 -62.53 53.95 -23.93
CA ALA A 64 -63.34 53.50 -25.07
C ALA A 64 -62.52 52.71 -26.11
N ILE A 65 -61.23 53.03 -26.28
CA ILE A 65 -60.31 52.27 -27.15
C ILE A 65 -60.06 50.86 -26.58
N LEU A 66 -59.94 50.74 -25.25
CA LEU A 66 -59.74 49.45 -24.57
C LEU A 66 -61.00 48.57 -24.53
N VAL A 67 -62.19 49.19 -24.51
CA VAL A 67 -63.47 48.46 -24.51
C VAL A 67 -63.93 48.19 -25.96
N ARG A 68 -63.46 47.06 -26.53
CA ARG A 68 -64.03 46.52 -27.77
C ARG A 68 -65.56 46.38 -27.64
N PRO A 69 -66.38 46.90 -28.57
CA PRO A 69 -67.83 46.84 -28.45
C PRO A 69 -68.34 45.41 -28.66
N GLN A 70 -68.81 44.77 -27.58
CA GLN A 70 -69.55 43.51 -27.69
C GLN A 70 -71.00 43.75 -28.13
N ALA A 71 -71.52 42.77 -28.89
CA ALA A 71 -72.93 42.56 -29.25
C ALA A 71 -73.60 43.60 -30.17
N GLY A 72 -73.47 43.36 -31.49
CA GLY A 72 -74.35 43.91 -32.54
C GLY A 72 -75.14 42.86 -33.33
N VAL A 73 -75.01 41.56 -33.01
CA VAL A 73 -75.63 40.46 -33.78
C VAL A 73 -76.85 39.90 -33.04
N LYS A 74 -78.01 39.96 -33.69
CA LYS A 74 -79.25 39.31 -33.22
C LYS A 74 -79.25 37.82 -33.58
N THR A 75 -79.05 36.94 -32.60
CA THR A 75 -79.53 35.55 -32.67
C THR A 75 -80.26 35.17 -31.38
N LYS A 76 -81.26 34.29 -31.50
CA LYS A 76 -82.20 33.94 -30.42
C LYS A 76 -81.72 32.77 -29.57
N THR A 77 -82.39 32.59 -28.42
CA THR A 77 -82.43 31.40 -27.55
C THR A 77 -81.12 30.94 -26.91
N ALA A 78 -81.08 31.00 -25.59
CA ALA A 78 -80.09 30.30 -24.79
C ALA A 78 -80.20 28.78 -25.02
N LYS A 79 -79.09 28.14 -25.40
CA LYS A 79 -78.95 26.69 -25.40
C LYS A 79 -77.95 26.31 -24.31
N ARG A 80 -78.31 25.37 -23.43
CA ARG A 80 -77.36 24.70 -22.53
C ARG A 80 -76.14 24.26 -23.34
N LEU A 81 -74.93 24.57 -22.89
CA LEU A 81 -73.74 23.92 -23.42
C LEU A 81 -73.88 22.43 -23.10
N SER A 82 -74.00 21.59 -24.13
CA SER A 82 -74.08 20.15 -23.92
C SER A 82 -72.73 19.62 -23.46
N LEU A 83 -72.72 18.77 -22.43
CA LEU A 83 -71.49 18.14 -21.90
C LEU A 83 -70.63 17.56 -23.02
N ARG A 84 -71.27 16.98 -24.04
CA ARG A 84 -70.65 16.45 -25.27
C ARG A 84 -69.72 17.43 -25.99
N ARG A 85 -70.04 18.74 -26.05
CA ARG A 85 -69.16 19.75 -26.68
C ARG A 85 -67.95 20.09 -25.82
N LEU A 86 -68.11 20.11 -24.50
CA LEU A 86 -67.01 20.33 -23.56
C LEU A 86 -66.06 19.12 -23.56
N MET A 87 -66.62 17.90 -23.59
CA MET A 87 -65.88 16.65 -23.77
C MET A 87 -65.11 16.59 -25.10
N ILE A 88 -65.70 17.04 -26.22
CA ILE A 88 -64.98 17.13 -27.52
C ILE A 88 -63.80 18.11 -27.43
N GLY A 89 -63.99 19.29 -26.82
CA GLY A 89 -62.90 20.24 -26.60
C GLY A 89 -61.78 19.68 -25.72
N MET A 90 -62.13 18.99 -24.63
CA MET A 90 -61.17 18.36 -23.72
C MET A 90 -60.44 17.18 -24.39
N ALA A 91 -61.13 16.37 -25.20
CA ALA A 91 -60.52 15.31 -25.99
C ALA A 91 -59.56 15.86 -27.05
N ALA A 92 -59.88 17.00 -27.69
CA ALA A 92 -58.98 17.66 -28.63
C ALA A 92 -57.72 18.23 -27.94
N ILE A 93 -57.84 18.74 -26.71
CA ILE A 93 -56.69 19.17 -25.90
C ILE A 93 -55.81 17.96 -25.50
N ILE A 94 -56.43 16.86 -25.06
CA ILE A 94 -55.70 15.62 -24.73
C ILE A 94 -55.01 15.05 -25.97
N ALA A 95 -55.66 15.08 -27.14
CA ALA A 95 -55.05 14.67 -28.40
C ALA A 95 -53.87 15.57 -28.80
N MET A 96 -53.98 16.89 -28.66
CA MET A 96 -52.84 17.81 -28.87
C MET A 96 -51.70 17.58 -27.87
N ALA A 97 -52.01 17.30 -26.60
CA ALA A 97 -50.99 16.96 -25.60
C ALA A 97 -50.29 15.63 -25.92
N ALA A 98 -51.04 14.61 -26.36
CA ALA A 98 -50.48 13.33 -26.80
C ALA A 98 -49.62 13.47 -28.07
N VAL A 99 -50.07 14.23 -29.06
CA VAL A 99 -49.27 14.53 -30.27
C VAL A 99 -48.02 15.34 -29.91
N GLY A 100 -48.14 16.33 -29.02
CA GLY A 100 -47.00 17.11 -28.51
C GLY A 100 -45.99 16.23 -27.76
N TYR A 101 -46.47 15.28 -26.94
CA TYR A 101 -45.63 14.30 -26.25
C TYR A 101 -44.94 13.32 -27.21
N LEU A 102 -45.65 12.83 -28.23
CA LEU A 102 -45.07 11.96 -29.26
C LEU A 102 -44.01 12.69 -30.10
N LEU A 103 -44.29 13.94 -30.51
CA LEU A 103 -43.32 14.79 -31.19
C LEU A 103 -42.10 15.08 -30.29
N TYR A 104 -42.33 15.38 -29.00
CA TYR A 104 -41.24 15.55 -28.03
C TYR A 104 -40.40 14.27 -27.86
N ALA A 105 -41.02 13.09 -27.81
CA ALA A 105 -40.29 11.82 -27.70
C ALA A 105 -39.41 11.57 -28.94
N ILE A 106 -39.97 11.72 -30.15
CA ILE A 106 -39.24 11.57 -31.42
C ILE A 106 -38.10 12.60 -31.52
N TRP A 107 -38.35 13.85 -31.14
CA TRP A 107 -37.38 14.93 -31.20
C TRP A 107 -36.26 14.79 -30.15
N LYS A 108 -36.60 14.32 -28.94
CA LYS A 108 -35.65 13.91 -27.89
C LYS A 108 -34.71 12.82 -28.42
N GLU A 109 -35.24 11.73 -28.98
CA GLU A 109 -34.40 10.68 -29.56
C GLU A 109 -33.55 11.18 -30.74
N SER A 110 -34.03 12.17 -31.51
CA SER A 110 -33.27 12.77 -32.60
C SER A 110 -32.07 13.58 -32.10
N ILE A 111 -32.28 14.53 -31.18
CA ILE A 111 -31.21 15.43 -30.69
C ILE A 111 -30.18 14.67 -29.84
N PHE A 112 -30.62 13.76 -28.96
CA PHE A 112 -29.68 13.00 -28.12
C PHE A 112 -28.94 11.89 -28.88
N ARG A 113 -29.30 11.59 -30.14
CA ARG A 113 -28.58 10.63 -30.99
C ARG A 113 -27.17 11.13 -31.32
N GLU A 114 -27.02 12.35 -31.83
CA GLU A 114 -25.68 12.93 -32.09
C GLU A 114 -24.83 13.05 -30.83
N LEU A 115 -25.43 13.47 -29.72
CA LEU A 115 -24.69 13.66 -28.46
C LEU A 115 -24.17 12.33 -27.90
N ARG A 116 -25.01 11.28 -27.94
CA ARG A 116 -24.62 9.92 -27.53
C ARG A 116 -23.56 9.32 -28.46
N LEU A 117 -23.68 9.53 -29.78
CA LEU A 117 -22.67 9.07 -30.74
C LEU A 117 -21.31 9.70 -30.46
N ARG A 118 -21.25 11.01 -30.23
CA ARG A 118 -19.98 11.70 -29.86
C ARG A 118 -19.39 11.15 -28.55
N GLN A 119 -20.22 10.91 -27.53
CA GLN A 119 -19.77 10.32 -26.27
C GLN A 119 -19.23 8.89 -26.44
N ILE A 120 -19.90 8.06 -27.25
CA ILE A 120 -19.42 6.70 -27.60
C ILE A 120 -18.08 6.77 -28.34
N THR A 121 -17.93 7.66 -29.32
CA THR A 121 -16.65 7.84 -30.02
C THR A 121 -15.55 8.29 -29.07
N GLN A 122 -15.82 9.25 -28.16
CA GLN A 122 -14.86 9.72 -27.17
C GLN A 122 -14.43 8.60 -26.20
N LEU A 123 -15.38 7.81 -25.68
CA LEU A 123 -15.06 6.69 -24.79
C LEU A 123 -14.32 5.56 -25.51
N ARG A 124 -14.60 5.28 -26.80
CA ARG A 124 -13.80 4.35 -27.60
C ARG A 124 -12.37 4.87 -27.75
N THR A 125 -12.17 6.12 -28.18
CA THR A 125 -10.81 6.69 -28.32
C THR A 125 -10.07 6.73 -26.99
N GLN A 126 -10.74 7.01 -25.87
CA GLN A 126 -10.12 6.98 -24.53
C GLN A 126 -9.73 5.56 -24.11
N ALA A 127 -10.56 4.55 -24.42
CA ALA A 127 -10.20 3.15 -24.20
C ALA A 127 -8.99 2.74 -25.06
N ASP A 128 -9.00 3.05 -26.35
CA ASP A 128 -7.93 2.73 -27.30
C ASP A 128 -6.61 3.41 -26.91
N GLU A 129 -6.65 4.70 -26.55
CA GLU A 129 -5.49 5.48 -26.06
C GLU A 129 -4.95 4.91 -24.74
N ALA A 130 -5.82 4.56 -23.79
CA ALA A 130 -5.42 3.98 -22.51
C ALA A 130 -4.85 2.56 -22.67
N ILE A 131 -5.39 1.73 -23.57
CA ILE A 131 -4.83 0.42 -23.94
C ILE A 131 -3.43 0.60 -24.55
N ALA A 132 -3.28 1.54 -25.49
CA ALA A 132 -2.00 1.84 -26.14
C ALA A 132 -0.95 2.40 -25.16
N ALA A 133 -1.37 3.16 -24.15
CA ALA A 133 -0.53 3.65 -23.06
C ALA A 133 -0.22 2.58 -21.98
N GLY A 134 -0.94 1.46 -21.97
CA GLY A 134 -0.86 0.44 -20.91
C GLY A 134 -1.56 0.83 -19.59
N ASP A 135 -2.36 1.90 -19.58
CA ASP A 135 -3.23 2.26 -18.45
C ASP A 135 -4.52 1.44 -18.51
N PHE A 136 -4.41 0.18 -18.09
CA PHE A 136 -5.55 -0.74 -18.04
C PHE A 136 -6.62 -0.32 -17.02
N ALA A 137 -6.36 0.64 -16.12
CA ALA A 137 -7.35 1.16 -15.19
C ALA A 137 -8.27 2.18 -15.89
N GLN A 138 -7.69 3.15 -16.60
CA GLN A 138 -8.46 4.08 -17.44
C GLN A 138 -9.19 3.35 -18.58
N ALA A 139 -8.53 2.39 -19.24
CA ALA A 139 -9.16 1.58 -20.29
C ALA A 139 -10.38 0.81 -19.75
N ARG A 140 -10.25 0.18 -18.57
CA ARG A 140 -11.36 -0.54 -17.93
C ARG A 140 -12.52 0.40 -17.61
N GLN A 141 -12.26 1.59 -17.06
CA GLN A 141 -13.33 2.55 -16.76
C GLN A 141 -14.04 3.00 -18.05
N ALA A 142 -13.29 3.41 -19.08
CA ALA A 142 -13.87 3.85 -20.34
C ALA A 142 -14.75 2.77 -21.00
N LEU A 143 -14.29 1.50 -21.00
CA LEU A 143 -15.06 0.36 -21.52
C LEU A 143 -16.28 0.00 -20.67
N GLN A 144 -16.21 0.15 -19.34
CA GLN A 144 -17.38 -0.04 -18.46
C GLN A 144 -18.44 1.06 -18.67
N GLU A 145 -18.03 2.32 -18.84
CA GLU A 145 -18.95 3.41 -19.22
C GLU A 145 -19.56 3.17 -20.62
N LEU A 146 -18.80 2.59 -21.55
CA LEU A 146 -19.27 2.24 -22.88
C LEU A 146 -20.28 1.08 -22.85
N GLN A 147 -20.06 0.07 -22.01
CA GLN A 147 -20.98 -1.05 -21.82
C GLN A 147 -22.34 -0.60 -21.25
N LEU A 148 -22.36 0.45 -20.42
CA LEU A 148 -23.61 1.07 -19.94
C LEU A 148 -24.36 1.84 -21.05
N LEU A 149 -23.67 2.31 -22.08
CA LEU A 149 -24.27 2.99 -23.25
C LEU A 149 -24.67 2.02 -24.37
N LEU A 150 -23.96 0.88 -24.49
CA LEU A 150 -24.17 -0.17 -25.50
C LEU A 150 -24.16 -1.58 -24.84
N PRO A 151 -25.23 -1.99 -24.13
CA PRO A 151 -25.26 -3.26 -23.39
C PRO A 151 -25.19 -4.53 -24.24
N GLU A 152 -25.45 -4.42 -25.54
CA GLU A 152 -25.48 -5.54 -26.51
C GLU A 152 -24.33 -5.46 -27.55
N ASP A 153 -23.33 -4.57 -27.37
CA ASP A 153 -22.17 -4.47 -28.28
C ASP A 153 -21.11 -5.54 -27.98
N PRO A 154 -20.85 -6.50 -28.89
CA PRO A 154 -19.85 -7.55 -28.66
C PRO A 154 -18.43 -6.99 -28.61
N GLU A 155 -18.12 -5.95 -29.38
CA GLU A 155 -16.78 -5.37 -29.45
C GLU A 155 -16.36 -4.82 -28.07
N THR A 156 -17.28 -4.11 -27.40
CA THR A 156 -17.07 -3.60 -26.03
C THR A 156 -16.91 -4.72 -25.02
N PHE A 157 -17.69 -5.80 -25.13
CA PHE A 157 -17.59 -6.95 -24.21
C PHE A 157 -16.26 -7.70 -24.39
N GLU A 158 -15.82 -7.95 -25.62
CA GLU A 158 -14.53 -8.59 -25.90
C GLU A 158 -13.35 -7.72 -25.44
N ALA A 159 -13.37 -6.41 -25.76
CA ALA A 159 -12.35 -5.46 -25.32
C ALA A 159 -12.27 -5.38 -23.79
N LEU A 160 -13.40 -5.32 -23.08
CA LEU A 160 -13.41 -5.29 -21.61
C LEU A 160 -12.82 -6.58 -21.03
N ASN A 161 -13.19 -7.76 -21.55
CA ASN A 161 -12.61 -9.03 -21.09
C ASN A 161 -11.09 -9.11 -21.33
N GLN A 162 -10.61 -8.62 -22.47
CA GLN A 162 -9.16 -8.56 -22.77
C GLN A 162 -8.43 -7.62 -21.80
N VAL A 163 -8.96 -6.40 -21.59
CA VAL A 163 -8.40 -5.42 -20.64
C VAL A 163 -8.40 -5.96 -19.22
N GLU A 164 -9.48 -6.62 -18.77
CA GLU A 164 -9.52 -7.22 -17.42
C GLU A 164 -8.50 -8.36 -17.25
N GLN A 165 -8.26 -9.18 -18.28
CA GLN A 165 -7.22 -10.22 -18.24
C GLN A 165 -5.81 -9.62 -18.16
N VAL A 166 -5.49 -8.64 -19.01
CA VAL A 166 -4.16 -8.01 -19.03
C VAL A 166 -3.92 -7.16 -17.77
N ALA A 167 -4.95 -6.47 -17.25
CA ALA A 167 -4.90 -5.78 -15.97
C ALA A 167 -4.59 -6.74 -14.81
N LYS A 168 -5.25 -7.91 -14.78
CA LYS A 168 -5.03 -8.94 -13.75
C LYS A 168 -3.60 -9.50 -13.81
N LEU A 169 -3.09 -9.80 -15.00
CA LEU A 169 -1.70 -10.25 -15.19
C LEU A 169 -0.71 -9.17 -14.75
N SER A 170 -0.95 -7.90 -15.09
CA SER A 170 -0.11 -6.76 -14.69
C SER A 170 -0.12 -6.53 -13.17
N SER A 171 -1.27 -6.71 -12.51
CA SER A 171 -1.41 -6.63 -11.05
C SER A 171 -0.58 -7.71 -10.35
N LEU A 172 -0.77 -8.99 -10.73
CA LEU A 172 -0.02 -10.13 -10.19
C LEU A 172 1.50 -10.00 -10.45
N TYR A 173 1.88 -9.40 -11.57
CA TYR A 173 3.28 -9.14 -11.91
C TYR A 173 3.93 -8.09 -10.99
N ASN A 174 3.20 -7.01 -10.68
CA ASN A 174 3.66 -5.97 -9.77
C ASN A 174 3.69 -6.47 -8.32
N GLU A 175 2.69 -7.25 -7.91
CA GLU A 175 2.62 -7.95 -6.62
C GLU A 175 3.85 -8.87 -6.43
N ALA A 176 4.13 -9.74 -7.41
CA ALA A 176 5.32 -10.59 -7.40
C ALA A 176 6.64 -9.80 -7.35
N LYS A 177 6.72 -8.61 -7.99
CA LYS A 177 7.92 -7.76 -7.93
C LYS A 177 8.08 -7.04 -6.59
N GLY A 178 6.99 -6.73 -5.88
CA GLY A 178 7.04 -6.31 -4.48
C GLY A 178 7.63 -7.42 -3.61
N LEU A 179 7.00 -8.60 -3.63
CA LEU A 179 7.43 -9.77 -2.85
C LEU A 179 8.89 -10.19 -3.10
N ILE A 180 9.40 -10.04 -4.34
CA ILE A 180 10.83 -10.24 -4.65
C ILE A 180 11.72 -9.17 -4.00
N ALA A 181 11.30 -7.90 -3.99
CA ALA A 181 12.07 -6.81 -3.38
C ALA A 181 12.10 -6.92 -1.84
N ASP A 182 10.99 -7.35 -1.26
CA ASP A 182 10.83 -7.61 0.18
C ASP A 182 11.41 -8.96 0.63
N GLN A 183 11.94 -9.77 -0.31
CA GLN A 183 12.53 -11.10 -0.10
C GLN A 183 11.55 -12.17 0.43
N GLU A 184 10.24 -11.99 0.22
CA GLU A 184 9.19 -12.93 0.60
C GLU A 184 9.05 -14.07 -0.44
N TRP A 185 10.11 -14.87 -0.57
CA TRP A 185 10.29 -15.84 -1.66
C TRP A 185 9.14 -16.84 -1.81
N ASP A 186 8.58 -17.36 -0.71
CA ASP A 186 7.46 -18.31 -0.74
C ASP A 186 6.22 -17.73 -1.43
N GLN A 187 5.85 -16.50 -1.06
CA GLN A 187 4.72 -15.78 -1.66
C GLN A 187 5.03 -15.36 -3.10
N ALA A 188 6.25 -14.90 -3.38
CA ALA A 188 6.69 -14.58 -4.73
C ALA A 188 6.56 -15.79 -5.67
N VAL A 189 7.02 -16.97 -5.25
CA VAL A 189 6.88 -18.23 -6.00
C VAL A 189 5.41 -18.60 -6.19
N GLU A 190 4.54 -18.41 -5.19
CA GLU A 190 3.11 -18.67 -5.34
C GLU A 190 2.45 -17.74 -6.37
N VAL A 191 2.71 -16.44 -6.32
CA VAL A 191 2.15 -15.43 -7.25
C VAL A 191 2.69 -15.63 -8.67
N LEU A 192 3.99 -15.88 -8.83
CA LEU A 192 4.60 -16.17 -10.14
C LEU A 192 4.09 -17.50 -10.72
N THR A 193 3.83 -18.50 -9.87
CA THR A 193 3.21 -19.77 -10.29
C THR A 193 1.75 -19.58 -10.70
N LYS A 194 0.98 -18.73 -10.02
CA LYS A 194 -0.39 -18.33 -10.44
C LYS A 194 -0.34 -17.64 -11.80
N LEU A 195 0.61 -16.73 -12.00
CA LEU A 195 0.78 -15.97 -13.24
C LEU A 195 1.18 -16.86 -14.41
N GLN A 196 2.20 -17.72 -14.26
CA GLN A 196 2.64 -18.66 -15.31
C GLN A 196 1.54 -19.67 -15.73
N LYS A 197 0.57 -19.96 -14.84
CA LYS A 197 -0.61 -20.78 -15.15
C LYS A 197 -1.66 -20.02 -15.98
N LEU A 198 -1.73 -18.70 -15.85
CA LEU A 198 -2.63 -17.85 -16.65
C LEU A 198 -2.02 -17.52 -18.02
N ASP A 199 -0.75 -17.14 -18.05
CA ASP A 199 0.03 -16.94 -19.28
C ASP A 199 1.48 -17.44 -19.07
N LYS A 200 1.89 -18.42 -19.87
CA LYS A 200 3.20 -19.07 -19.81
C LYS A 200 4.35 -18.22 -20.35
N GLN A 201 4.05 -17.17 -21.12
CA GLN A 201 5.04 -16.32 -21.80
C GLN A 201 4.91 -14.83 -21.41
N TYR A 202 4.22 -14.54 -20.30
CA TYR A 202 4.08 -13.17 -19.81
C TYR A 202 5.42 -12.59 -19.36
N ARG A 203 6.04 -11.77 -20.21
CA ARG A 203 7.27 -11.01 -19.92
C ARG A 203 8.40 -11.94 -19.42
N ASP A 204 9.07 -11.52 -18.35
CA ASP A 204 10.17 -12.18 -17.64
C ASP A 204 9.71 -13.20 -16.57
N VAL A 205 8.40 -13.49 -16.44
CA VAL A 205 7.85 -14.35 -15.38
C VAL A 205 8.49 -15.75 -15.29
N PRO A 206 8.79 -16.48 -16.39
CA PRO A 206 9.48 -17.76 -16.29
C PRO A 206 10.88 -17.65 -15.64
N SER A 207 11.60 -16.56 -15.91
CA SER A 207 12.91 -16.28 -15.31
C SER A 207 12.80 -15.83 -13.86
N LEU A 208 11.84 -14.96 -13.55
CA LEU A 208 11.55 -14.52 -12.18
C LEU A 208 11.11 -15.68 -11.29
N LEU A 209 10.26 -16.58 -11.80
CA LEU A 209 9.81 -17.78 -11.06
C LEU A 209 11.00 -18.68 -10.74
N LYS A 210 11.87 -18.94 -11.72
CA LYS A 210 13.07 -19.74 -11.51
C LYS A 210 13.98 -19.09 -10.43
N MET A 211 14.26 -17.80 -10.56
CA MET A 211 15.08 -17.04 -9.60
C MET A 211 14.49 -17.09 -8.18
N ALA A 212 13.17 -16.91 -8.06
CA ALA A 212 12.48 -16.97 -6.77
C ALA A 212 12.49 -18.38 -6.17
N GLN A 213 12.41 -19.44 -6.98
CA GLN A 213 12.54 -20.83 -6.53
C GLN A 213 13.98 -21.16 -6.07
N GLU A 214 15.00 -20.67 -6.78
CA GLU A 214 16.41 -20.80 -6.38
C GLU A 214 16.66 -20.05 -5.05
N ALA A 215 16.12 -18.85 -4.88
CA ALA A 215 16.22 -18.08 -3.64
C ALA A 215 15.42 -18.71 -2.47
N GLN A 216 14.23 -19.27 -2.74
CA GLN A 216 13.42 -20.01 -1.78
C GLN A 216 14.19 -21.23 -1.23
N ALA A 217 14.79 -22.04 -2.11
CA ALA A 217 15.56 -23.21 -1.72
C ALA A 217 16.79 -22.85 -0.87
N LEU A 218 17.50 -21.77 -1.21
CA LEU A 218 18.61 -21.24 -0.39
C LEU A 218 18.12 -20.74 0.98
N ASN A 219 16.96 -20.10 1.05
CA ASN A 219 16.38 -19.63 2.31
C ASN A 219 15.89 -20.79 3.20
N GLU A 220 15.30 -21.84 2.62
CA GLU A 220 15.01 -23.09 3.33
C GLU A 220 16.28 -23.75 3.90
N GLN A 221 17.37 -23.78 3.14
CA GLN A 221 18.64 -24.35 3.59
C GLN A 221 19.29 -23.49 4.68
N TYR A 222 19.20 -22.16 4.56
CA TYR A 222 19.66 -21.21 5.58
C TYR A 222 18.93 -21.42 6.92
N LEU A 223 17.60 -21.57 6.90
CA LEU A 223 16.83 -21.86 8.13
C LEU A 223 17.21 -23.21 8.77
N LYS A 224 17.59 -24.22 7.98
CA LYS A 224 18.09 -25.51 8.48
C LYS A 224 19.54 -25.40 9.03
N ALA A 225 20.33 -24.44 8.54
CA ALA A 225 21.66 -24.11 9.06
C ALA A 225 21.59 -23.34 10.39
N GLU A 226 20.75 -22.31 10.49
CA GLU A 226 20.48 -21.60 11.76
C GLU A 226 19.91 -22.58 12.81
N ALA A 227 18.98 -23.45 12.43
CA ALA A 227 18.43 -24.47 13.34
C ALA A 227 19.43 -25.59 13.71
N ALA A 228 20.60 -25.68 13.07
CA ALA A 228 21.73 -26.49 13.55
C ALA A 228 22.61 -25.67 14.50
N PHE A 229 22.94 -24.44 14.10
CA PHE A 229 23.70 -23.48 14.90
C PHE A 229 23.09 -23.23 16.29
N GLU A 230 21.78 -22.97 16.38
CA GLU A 230 21.05 -22.78 17.65
C GLU A 230 21.08 -24.00 18.58
N ARG A 231 21.28 -25.21 18.03
CA ARG A 231 21.39 -26.46 18.80
C ARG A 231 22.83 -26.81 19.20
N GLY A 232 23.82 -26.02 18.79
CA GLY A 232 25.24 -26.38 18.93
C GLY A 232 25.69 -27.53 18.03
N ASP A 233 24.92 -27.82 16.97
CA ASP A 233 25.17 -28.87 15.98
C ASP A 233 26.14 -28.32 14.91
N TRP A 234 27.35 -27.96 15.35
CA TRP A 234 28.27 -27.10 14.60
C TRP A 234 28.74 -27.72 13.29
N GLU A 235 28.95 -29.03 13.24
CA GLU A 235 29.32 -29.76 12.01
C GLU A 235 28.21 -29.64 10.95
N SER A 236 26.96 -29.90 11.33
CA SER A 236 25.80 -29.75 10.45
C SER A 236 25.53 -28.29 10.09
N ALA A 237 25.92 -27.33 10.94
CA ALA A 237 25.82 -25.91 10.64
C ALA A 237 26.83 -25.52 9.55
N ILE A 238 28.12 -25.83 9.75
CA ILE A 238 29.22 -25.57 8.79
C ILE A 238 28.87 -26.13 7.42
N ALA A 239 28.59 -27.43 7.34
CA ALA A 239 28.33 -28.11 6.06
C ALA A 239 27.14 -27.50 5.29
N GLN A 240 26.12 -27.00 5.99
CA GLN A 240 24.99 -26.32 5.34
C GLN A 240 25.34 -24.89 4.90
N TYR A 241 26.04 -24.10 5.71
CA TYR A 241 26.49 -22.76 5.32
C TYR A 241 27.49 -22.77 4.15
N GLU A 242 28.45 -23.71 4.16
CA GLU A 242 29.37 -23.91 3.03
C GLU A 242 28.61 -24.29 1.76
N ALA A 243 27.63 -25.20 1.85
CA ALA A 243 26.82 -25.59 0.69
C ALA A 243 25.94 -24.44 0.17
N ILE A 244 25.46 -23.53 1.02
CA ILE A 244 24.79 -22.29 0.56
C ILE A 244 25.80 -21.37 -0.15
N GLN A 245 26.99 -21.17 0.42
CA GLN A 245 28.05 -20.34 -0.17
C GLN A 245 28.50 -20.87 -1.54
N GLN A 246 28.63 -22.19 -1.69
CA GLN A 246 28.96 -22.85 -2.96
C GLN A 246 27.85 -22.70 -4.00
N ALA A 247 26.58 -22.72 -3.57
CA ALA A 247 25.43 -22.53 -4.46
C ALA A 247 25.19 -21.04 -4.83
N SER A 248 25.50 -20.10 -3.93
CA SER A 248 25.39 -18.66 -4.18
C SER A 248 26.35 -17.85 -3.30
N LEU A 249 27.33 -17.22 -3.95
CA LEU A 249 28.29 -16.31 -3.31
C LEU A 249 27.68 -14.96 -2.85
N THR A 250 26.43 -14.67 -3.20
CA THR A 250 25.77 -13.38 -2.88
C THR A 250 24.58 -13.50 -1.94
N PHE A 251 23.99 -14.69 -1.78
CA PHE A 251 22.89 -14.92 -0.85
C PHE A 251 23.40 -14.76 0.60
N ARG A 252 22.84 -13.81 1.35
CA ARG A 252 23.16 -13.54 2.78
C ARG A 252 24.66 -13.55 3.11
N PHE A 253 25.50 -13.04 2.20
CA PHE A 253 26.96 -13.23 2.24
C PHE A 253 27.57 -12.90 3.62
N ASN A 254 27.30 -11.71 4.16
CA ASN A 254 27.82 -11.28 5.46
C ASN A 254 27.40 -12.23 6.59
N ASP A 255 26.10 -12.51 6.68
CA ASP A 255 25.49 -13.39 7.69
C ASP A 255 26.16 -14.76 7.66
N ILE A 256 26.39 -15.32 6.46
CA ILE A 256 27.06 -16.61 6.26
C ILE A 256 28.55 -16.55 6.63
N GLN A 257 29.29 -15.48 6.34
CA GLN A 257 30.70 -15.38 6.78
C GLN A 257 30.81 -15.32 8.31
N THR A 258 29.91 -14.57 8.97
CA THR A 258 29.83 -14.52 10.44
C THR A 258 29.47 -15.89 11.02
N ARG A 259 28.46 -16.57 10.46
CA ARG A 259 28.03 -17.89 10.93
C ARG A 259 29.08 -18.98 10.72
N LEU A 260 29.82 -18.96 9.61
CA LEU A 260 30.94 -19.86 9.40
C LEU A 260 32.04 -19.60 10.43
N PHE A 261 32.44 -18.34 10.65
CA PHE A 261 33.38 -17.97 11.71
C PHE A 261 32.95 -18.52 13.08
N GLU A 262 31.73 -18.20 13.52
CA GLU A 262 31.18 -18.62 14.81
C GLU A 262 31.11 -20.16 14.93
N SER A 263 30.65 -20.86 13.89
CA SER A 263 30.51 -22.32 13.90
C SER A 263 31.86 -23.03 13.97
N HIS A 264 32.85 -22.60 13.17
CA HIS A 264 34.20 -23.17 13.21
C HIS A 264 34.89 -22.89 14.54
N LEU A 265 34.75 -21.68 15.10
CA LEU A 265 35.31 -21.32 16.40
C LEU A 265 34.74 -22.17 17.54
N ASN A 266 33.42 -22.39 17.54
CA ASN A 266 32.76 -23.21 18.55
C ASN A 266 33.03 -24.70 18.37
N TYR A 267 33.07 -25.22 17.13
CA TYR A 267 33.36 -26.64 16.87
C TYR A 267 34.80 -26.98 17.28
N GLY A 268 35.78 -26.13 16.95
CA GLY A 268 37.16 -26.32 17.41
C GLY A 268 37.27 -26.36 18.93
N GLN A 269 36.50 -25.54 19.65
CA GLN A 269 36.48 -25.58 21.12
C GLN A 269 35.79 -26.83 21.69
N ALA A 270 34.72 -27.33 21.05
CA ALA A 270 34.07 -28.58 21.45
C ALA A 270 35.01 -29.78 21.24
N LEU A 271 35.62 -29.90 20.06
CA LEU A 271 36.62 -30.91 19.73
C LEU A 271 37.79 -30.88 20.71
N LEU A 272 38.29 -29.70 21.08
CA LEU A 272 39.39 -29.54 22.04
C LEU A 272 39.02 -30.01 23.46
N ALA A 273 37.76 -29.85 23.88
CA ALA A 273 37.28 -30.33 25.18
C ALA A 273 37.12 -31.86 25.22
N GLU A 274 36.83 -32.49 24.08
CA GLU A 274 36.72 -33.95 23.95
C GLU A 274 38.06 -34.64 23.67
N ALA A 275 39.01 -33.95 23.02
CA ALA A 275 40.30 -34.50 22.56
C ALA A 275 41.25 -34.97 23.68
N GLY A 276 41.10 -34.44 24.90
CA GLY A 276 41.93 -34.80 26.05
C GLY A 276 43.43 -34.67 25.76
N GLN A 277 44.13 -35.80 25.65
CA GLN A 277 45.58 -35.90 25.36
C GLN A 277 45.87 -36.64 24.04
N VAL A 278 44.93 -36.64 23.07
CA VAL A 278 45.06 -37.36 21.78
C VAL A 278 45.50 -36.38 20.67
N PRO A 279 46.73 -36.50 20.10
CA PRO A 279 47.26 -35.52 19.14
C PRO A 279 46.35 -35.27 17.93
N ASP A 280 45.84 -36.33 17.29
CA ASP A 280 45.00 -36.21 16.09
C ASP A 280 43.69 -35.44 16.34
N GLN A 281 43.10 -35.56 17.53
CA GLN A 281 41.87 -34.88 17.89
C GLN A 281 42.13 -33.39 18.22
N VAL A 282 43.25 -33.08 18.87
CA VAL A 282 43.70 -31.69 19.08
C VAL A 282 44.09 -31.03 17.75
N ALA A 283 44.67 -31.77 16.80
CA ALA A 283 44.98 -31.29 15.46
C ALA A 283 43.71 -30.94 14.67
N ASN A 284 42.64 -31.74 14.82
CA ASN A 284 41.33 -31.41 14.24
C ASN A 284 40.75 -30.11 14.84
N ALA A 285 40.86 -29.90 16.15
CA ALA A 285 40.48 -28.64 16.78
C ALA A 285 41.28 -27.44 16.22
N GLN A 286 42.61 -27.60 16.03
CA GLN A 286 43.48 -26.58 15.44
C GLN A 286 43.07 -26.23 14.00
N LEU A 287 42.66 -27.22 13.21
CA LEU A 287 42.13 -27.02 11.85
C LEU A 287 40.89 -26.12 11.89
N HIS A 288 39.90 -26.41 12.75
CA HIS A 288 38.70 -25.59 12.85
C HIS A 288 38.99 -24.14 13.30
N PHE A 289 39.93 -23.90 14.22
CA PHE A 289 40.38 -22.53 14.53
C PHE A 289 41.07 -21.84 13.34
N SER A 290 41.79 -22.60 12.50
CA SER A 290 42.46 -22.09 11.31
C SER A 290 41.48 -21.77 10.17
N GLU A 291 40.39 -22.53 10.05
CA GLU A 291 39.27 -22.24 9.16
C GLU A 291 38.51 -20.99 9.60
N ALA A 292 38.20 -20.83 10.89
CA ALA A 292 37.57 -19.62 11.42
C ALA A 292 38.37 -18.35 11.05
N LEU A 293 39.71 -18.40 11.18
CA LEU A 293 40.61 -17.30 10.83
C LEU A 293 40.65 -16.96 9.33
N LYS A 294 40.05 -17.75 8.43
CA LYS A 294 39.84 -17.32 7.03
C LYS A 294 38.74 -16.27 6.91
N PHE A 295 37.73 -16.34 7.78
CA PHE A 295 36.57 -15.44 7.81
C PHE A 295 36.84 -14.19 8.66
N SER A 296 37.61 -14.31 9.75
CA SER A 296 38.06 -13.17 10.56
C SER A 296 39.57 -13.26 10.89
N PRO A 297 40.46 -12.83 9.98
CA PRO A 297 41.92 -13.03 10.12
C PRO A 297 42.61 -12.27 11.26
N VAL A 298 41.90 -11.34 11.90
CA VAL A 298 42.41 -10.47 12.98
C VAL A 298 41.67 -10.66 14.30
N ASP A 299 40.86 -11.71 14.43
CA ASP A 299 40.17 -12.00 15.69
C ASP A 299 41.14 -12.53 16.76
N GLU A 300 41.34 -11.74 17.82
CA GLU A 300 42.30 -12.02 18.89
C GLU A 300 41.96 -13.33 19.64
N ALA A 301 40.67 -13.68 19.78
CA ALA A 301 40.26 -14.87 20.50
C ALA A 301 40.52 -16.15 19.67
N ALA A 302 40.25 -16.13 18.36
CA ALA A 302 40.57 -17.21 17.44
C ALA A 302 42.09 -17.39 17.25
N LEU A 303 42.84 -16.28 17.17
CA LEU A 303 44.31 -16.31 17.13
C LEU A 303 44.89 -16.94 18.40
N ASN A 304 44.42 -16.53 19.59
CA ASN A 304 44.85 -17.10 20.86
C ASN A 304 44.51 -18.60 20.97
N LYS A 305 43.27 -19.00 20.64
CA LYS A 305 42.85 -20.41 20.62
C LYS A 305 43.73 -21.27 19.70
N ARG A 306 44.01 -20.80 18.47
CA ARG A 306 44.92 -21.52 17.56
C ARG A 306 46.32 -21.64 18.15
N SER A 307 46.85 -20.55 18.73
CA SER A 307 48.20 -20.51 19.32
C SER A 307 48.34 -21.48 20.49
N LEU A 308 47.40 -21.49 21.45
CA LEU A 308 47.42 -22.42 22.58
C LEU A 308 47.25 -23.88 22.12
N THR A 309 46.49 -24.12 21.05
CA THR A 309 46.35 -25.46 20.46
C THR A 309 47.64 -25.92 19.79
N GLU A 310 48.37 -25.01 19.15
CA GLU A 310 49.70 -25.24 18.56
C GLU A 310 50.74 -25.57 19.65
N THR A 311 50.77 -24.81 20.75
CA THR A 311 51.59 -25.11 21.94
C THR A 311 51.25 -26.46 22.57
N TYR A 312 49.95 -26.82 22.63
CA TYR A 312 49.52 -28.09 23.22
C TYR A 312 49.87 -29.28 22.32
N LEU A 313 49.78 -29.12 21.00
CA LEU A 313 50.25 -30.12 20.04
C LEU A 313 51.76 -30.33 20.11
N ALA A 314 52.56 -29.29 20.32
CA ALA A 314 53.99 -29.45 20.56
C ALA A 314 54.24 -30.28 21.84
N ALA A 315 53.55 -29.96 22.94
CA ALA A 315 53.66 -30.70 24.21
C ALA A 315 53.16 -32.16 24.14
N LEU A 316 52.20 -32.47 23.26
CA LEU A 316 51.70 -33.84 23.07
C LEU A 316 52.58 -34.69 22.14
N ASN A 317 53.47 -34.07 21.35
CA ASN A 317 54.32 -34.75 20.37
C ASN A 317 55.82 -34.75 20.72
N SER A 318 56.26 -34.03 21.76
CA SER A 318 57.66 -34.05 22.21
C SER A 318 57.97 -35.29 23.08
N GLU A 319 59.20 -35.78 22.96
CA GLU A 319 59.78 -36.84 23.80
C GLU A 319 60.61 -36.27 24.96
N ASP A 320 60.81 -34.94 25.04
CA ASP A 320 61.62 -34.28 26.07
C ASP A 320 60.76 -33.81 27.25
N GLU A 321 60.94 -34.41 28.43
CA GLU A 321 60.17 -34.09 29.64
C GLU A 321 60.29 -32.61 30.05
N ASP A 322 61.43 -31.95 29.80
CA ASP A 322 61.63 -30.54 30.15
C ASP A 322 60.87 -29.62 29.18
N GLU A 323 60.90 -29.91 27.87
CA GLU A 323 60.12 -29.16 26.86
C GLU A 323 58.61 -29.31 27.09
N VAL A 324 58.15 -30.53 27.37
CA VAL A 324 56.74 -30.83 27.69
C VAL A 324 56.28 -30.01 28.89
N ILE A 325 57.10 -29.93 29.95
CA ILE A 325 56.79 -29.15 31.15
C ILE A 325 56.73 -27.64 30.84
N ASP A 326 57.72 -27.09 30.13
CA ASP A 326 57.77 -25.66 29.82
C ASP A 326 56.61 -25.20 28.91
N LEU A 327 56.22 -26.01 27.92
CA LEU A 327 55.08 -25.74 27.05
C LEU A 327 53.74 -25.79 27.81
N LEU A 328 53.56 -26.77 28.70
CA LEU A 328 52.34 -26.90 29.49
C LEU A 328 52.24 -25.85 30.60
N GLN A 329 53.36 -25.41 31.18
CA GLN A 329 53.37 -24.26 32.10
C GLN A 329 52.92 -22.98 31.40
N GLN A 330 53.32 -22.73 30.14
CA GLN A 330 52.82 -21.60 29.36
C GLN A 330 51.31 -21.69 29.12
N ILE A 331 50.79 -22.88 28.79
CA ILE A 331 49.34 -23.09 28.63
C ILE A 331 48.61 -22.84 29.95
N TYR A 332 49.04 -23.47 31.04
CA TYR A 332 48.41 -23.35 32.36
C TYR A 332 48.43 -21.91 32.90
N ALA A 333 49.49 -21.14 32.64
CA ALA A 333 49.58 -19.74 33.02
C ALA A 333 48.62 -18.81 32.24
N ASN A 334 48.21 -19.19 31.02
CA ASN A 334 47.22 -18.46 30.22
C ASN A 334 45.79 -18.95 30.48
N GLN A 335 45.59 -20.27 30.62
CA GLN A 335 44.30 -20.91 30.84
C GLN A 335 44.46 -22.20 31.67
N PRO A 336 44.20 -22.16 33.00
CA PRO A 336 44.34 -23.33 33.88
C PRO A 336 43.41 -24.52 33.55
N ASP A 337 42.23 -24.26 32.97
CA ASP A 337 41.22 -25.26 32.60
C ASP A 337 41.34 -25.74 31.14
N TYR A 338 42.47 -25.45 30.47
CA TYR A 338 42.66 -25.73 29.05
C TYR A 338 42.47 -27.22 28.69
N ALA A 339 41.80 -27.47 27.57
CA ALA A 339 41.34 -28.80 27.13
C ALA A 339 40.57 -29.54 28.25
N ASN A 340 39.66 -28.84 28.93
CA ASN A 340 38.90 -29.34 30.08
C ASN A 340 39.79 -29.92 31.20
N GLY A 341 40.89 -29.21 31.50
CA GLY A 341 41.91 -29.61 32.48
C GLY A 341 42.92 -30.66 32.00
N ALA A 342 42.77 -31.23 30.80
CA ALA A 342 43.66 -32.30 30.31
C ALA A 342 45.14 -31.87 30.22
N ALA A 343 45.41 -30.59 29.96
CA ALA A 343 46.76 -30.02 29.98
C ALA A 343 47.34 -29.90 31.40
N ALA A 344 46.53 -29.53 32.40
CA ALA A 344 46.93 -29.50 33.81
C ALA A 344 47.22 -30.93 34.33
N GLN A 345 46.38 -31.90 33.96
CA GLN A 345 46.59 -33.32 34.28
C GLN A 345 47.85 -33.89 33.61
N LEU A 346 48.19 -33.43 32.41
CA LEU A 346 49.44 -33.79 31.74
C LEU A 346 50.65 -33.19 32.45
N LEU A 347 50.63 -31.90 32.77
CA LEU A 347 51.70 -31.22 33.51
C LEU A 347 51.95 -31.88 34.88
N TYR A 348 50.87 -32.23 35.59
CA TYR A 348 50.91 -32.95 36.86
C TYR A 348 51.65 -34.29 36.74
N ARG A 349 51.29 -35.14 35.77
CA ARG A 349 51.94 -36.46 35.60
C ARG A 349 53.43 -36.32 35.26
N THR A 350 53.79 -35.38 34.37
CA THR A 350 55.18 -35.24 33.91
C THR A 350 56.07 -34.68 35.01
N LEU A 351 55.59 -33.73 35.83
CA LEU A 351 56.29 -33.26 37.03
C LEU A 351 56.53 -34.39 38.04
N LEU A 352 55.54 -35.26 38.29
CA LEU A 352 55.74 -36.42 39.17
C LEU A 352 56.78 -37.41 38.61
N GLN A 353 56.75 -37.66 37.30
CA GLN A 353 57.70 -38.55 36.62
C GLN A 353 59.14 -38.01 36.67
N ARG A 354 59.33 -36.72 36.34
CA ARG A 354 60.63 -36.04 36.41
C ARG A 354 61.16 -35.93 37.84
N GLY A 355 60.28 -35.62 38.80
CA GLY A 355 60.62 -35.63 40.23
C GLY A 355 61.08 -37.01 40.71
N ASP A 356 60.38 -38.08 40.32
CA ASP A 356 60.77 -39.46 40.62
C ASP A 356 62.10 -39.87 39.94
N ALA A 357 62.47 -39.26 38.80
CA ALA A 357 63.78 -39.41 38.17
C ALA A 357 64.89 -38.62 38.89
N PHE A 358 64.58 -37.41 39.37
CA PHE A 358 65.49 -36.62 40.22
C PHE A 358 65.77 -37.31 41.56
N LEU A 359 64.79 -37.99 42.18
CA LEU A 359 65.06 -38.84 43.35
C LEU A 359 66.02 -39.99 43.04
N LYS A 360 65.79 -40.73 41.95
CA LYS A 360 66.64 -41.87 41.54
C LYS A 360 68.08 -41.46 41.21
N SER A 361 68.29 -40.22 40.76
CA SER A 361 69.61 -39.62 40.52
C SER A 361 70.19 -38.88 41.74
N GLY A 362 69.49 -38.86 42.88
CA GLY A 362 69.94 -38.25 44.14
C GLY A 362 69.75 -36.73 44.24
N ASN A 363 69.12 -36.10 43.25
CA ASN A 363 68.90 -34.65 43.20
C ASN A 363 67.59 -34.24 43.92
N GLN A 364 67.55 -34.50 45.23
CA GLN A 364 66.34 -34.29 46.06
C GLN A 364 65.77 -32.86 45.98
N THR A 365 66.62 -31.84 45.77
CA THR A 365 66.17 -30.44 45.67
C THR A 365 65.26 -30.20 44.46
N LEU A 366 65.60 -30.76 43.29
CA LEU A 366 64.76 -30.64 42.10
C LEU A 366 63.49 -31.49 42.22
N ALA A 367 63.59 -32.70 42.79
CA ALA A 367 62.42 -33.54 43.04
C ALA A 367 61.37 -32.85 43.92
N VAL A 368 61.80 -32.23 45.03
CA VAL A 368 60.89 -31.49 45.92
C VAL A 368 60.28 -30.27 45.22
N ALA A 369 61.02 -29.59 44.34
CA ALA A 369 60.48 -28.49 43.53
C ALA A 369 59.38 -28.97 42.56
N ASP A 370 59.59 -30.08 41.86
CA ASP A 370 58.61 -30.67 40.94
C ASP A 370 57.35 -31.15 41.66
N TYR A 371 57.49 -31.82 42.82
CA TYR A 371 56.35 -32.22 43.65
C TYR A 371 55.59 -31.00 44.22
N GLN A 372 56.31 -29.93 44.60
CA GLN A 372 55.70 -28.68 45.06
C GLN A 372 54.95 -27.96 43.94
N ALA A 373 55.44 -28.01 42.69
CA ALA A 373 54.75 -27.49 41.53
C ALA A 373 53.48 -28.31 41.21
N ALA A 374 53.61 -29.64 41.16
CA ALA A 374 52.49 -30.56 40.90
C ALA A 374 51.35 -30.40 41.93
N ALA A 375 51.68 -30.27 43.22
CA ALA A 375 50.71 -30.09 44.30
C ALA A 375 49.94 -28.74 44.28
N GLN A 376 50.28 -27.82 43.37
CA GLN A 376 49.60 -26.52 43.17
C GLN A 376 48.75 -26.46 41.91
N LEU A 377 48.68 -27.54 41.12
CA LEU A 377 47.90 -27.58 39.88
C LEU A 377 46.41 -27.84 40.13
N LEU A 378 45.57 -27.26 39.27
CA LEU A 378 44.14 -27.50 39.22
C LEU A 378 43.85 -28.86 38.55
N VAL A 379 43.99 -29.93 39.32
CA VAL A 379 43.69 -31.32 38.95
C VAL A 379 42.65 -31.92 39.89
N GLU A 380 41.99 -33.01 39.48
CA GLU A 380 40.94 -33.66 40.29
C GLU A 380 41.47 -34.23 41.61
N ASP A 381 42.68 -34.80 41.61
CA ASP A 381 43.32 -35.37 42.79
C ASP A 381 44.84 -35.04 42.83
N PRO A 382 45.27 -34.04 43.62
CA PRO A 382 46.67 -33.69 43.83
C PRO A 382 47.34 -34.48 44.98
N SER A 383 46.69 -35.49 45.57
CA SER A 383 47.18 -36.20 46.77
C SER A 383 48.54 -36.88 46.56
N GLU A 384 48.76 -37.50 45.40
CA GLU A 384 50.01 -38.21 45.06
C GLU A 384 51.25 -37.30 45.08
N ALA A 385 51.07 -36.01 44.76
CA ALA A 385 52.12 -34.99 44.89
C ALA A 385 52.32 -34.56 46.35
N GLN A 386 51.22 -34.38 47.09
CA GLN A 386 51.23 -33.97 48.50
C GLN A 386 51.85 -35.04 49.41
N GLU A 387 51.61 -36.32 49.16
CA GLU A 387 52.21 -37.44 49.91
C GLU A 387 53.73 -37.52 49.69
N ARG A 388 54.21 -37.46 48.44
CA ARG A 388 55.65 -37.39 48.14
C ARG A 388 56.32 -36.18 48.81
N LEU A 389 55.70 -35.01 48.73
CA LEU A 389 56.17 -33.79 49.35
C LEU A 389 56.29 -33.94 50.89
N ALA A 390 55.27 -34.53 51.51
CA ALA A 390 55.23 -34.79 52.95
C ALA A 390 56.29 -35.82 53.39
N GLU A 391 56.50 -36.89 52.63
CA GLU A 391 57.53 -37.89 52.94
C GLU A 391 58.94 -37.27 52.94
N HIS A 392 59.23 -36.39 51.97
CA HIS A 392 60.52 -35.71 51.90
C HIS A 392 60.70 -34.62 52.96
N MET A 393 59.65 -33.90 53.36
CA MET A 393 59.72 -33.00 54.51
C MET A 393 59.90 -33.77 55.83
N ALA A 394 59.24 -34.91 56.02
CA ALA A 394 59.40 -35.74 57.21
C ALA A 394 60.83 -36.31 57.35
N LYS A 395 61.45 -36.71 56.23
CA LYS A 395 62.86 -37.16 56.18
C LYS A 395 63.88 -36.02 56.38
N ALA A 396 63.46 -34.75 56.30
CA ALA A 396 64.30 -33.57 56.50
C ALA A 396 64.17 -32.95 57.90
N ALA A 397 63.29 -33.47 58.75
CA ALA A 397 63.19 -33.08 60.16
C ALA A 397 64.34 -33.71 60.98
N PRO A 398 65.01 -32.94 61.88
CA PRO A 398 66.18 -33.38 62.65
C PRO A 398 65.84 -34.17 63.92
#